data_AF-A0A177NND0-F1
#
_entry.id   AF-A0A177NND0-F1
#
_cell.length_a   1.000
_cell.length_b   1.000
_cell.length_c   1.000
_cell.angle_alpha   90.00
_cell.angle_beta   90.00
_cell.angle_gamma   90.00
#
_symmetry.space_group_name_H-M   'P 1'
#
loop_
_entity.id
_entity.type
_entity.pdbx_description
1 polymer ?
#
loop_
_entity_poly.entity_id
_entity_poly.type
_entity_poly.pdbx_seq_one_letter_code
_entity_poly.pdbx_strand_id
1 'polypeptide(L)'
;MRLFWGGDGDLSPSLKTAYQLESFNAVLSDEKICIIERLMIDENYRGSATALEIYQEAWFFVVEHDVELVLLSSEPHLINSYLRLGFRPFGRTYTYPGIGLVVPMMFLPGDHEHLSKVRSPFSMLVKQEDAIKYQHTESLRAITVSTASVVAKSLAEKTDYLNSVLPVDQVNTNQRPKIFDNIDVKDIERLLDKSHIISCVEGDHIIAANNAAKTMFVLLSGMVQVQRPSGEIQAIIFPGEVIGEIAFLLNVPRSANIVAATDNVKVLSLDDASMTRLLKYDAPIASKILMNLCKALSYRVINN
;
A
#
# COMPACT_ATOMS: atom_id res chain seq x y z
N MET A 1 -13.66 12.50 -8.84
CA MET A 1 -13.70 11.04 -8.65
C MET A 1 -14.38 10.42 -9.87
N ARG A 2 -14.01 9.21 -10.26
CA ARG A 2 -14.69 8.42 -11.29
C ARG A 2 -15.23 7.14 -10.66
N LEU A 3 -16.46 6.78 -11.02
CA LEU A 3 -17.13 5.57 -10.59
C LEU A 3 -17.41 4.72 -11.83
N PHE A 4 -17.11 3.44 -11.76
CA PHE A 4 -17.50 2.44 -12.74
C PHE A 4 -18.34 1.39 -12.02
N TRP A 5 -19.64 1.39 -12.28
CA TRP A 5 -20.58 0.48 -11.68
C TRP A 5 -21.01 -0.57 -12.69
N GLY A 6 -20.97 -1.86 -12.32
CA GLY A 6 -21.34 -2.92 -13.26
C GLY A 6 -22.84 -2.95 -13.60
N GLY A 7 -23.69 -2.21 -12.89
CA GLY A 7 -25.10 -2.06 -13.24
C GLY A 7 -25.35 -1.10 -14.41
N ASP A 8 -24.38 -0.23 -14.74
CA ASP A 8 -24.43 0.61 -15.95
C ASP A 8 -24.05 -0.18 -17.23
N GLY A 9 -23.53 -1.40 -17.08
CA GLY A 9 -23.10 -2.27 -18.15
C GLY A 9 -21.82 -3.02 -17.82
N ASP A 10 -21.35 -3.83 -18.77
CA ASP A 10 -20.16 -4.67 -18.58
C ASP A 10 -18.91 -3.85 -18.26
N LEU A 11 -18.26 -4.18 -17.15
CA LEU A 11 -16.96 -3.63 -16.80
C LEU A 11 -15.92 -4.03 -17.87
N SER A 12 -15.14 -3.05 -18.34
CA SER A 12 -14.15 -3.29 -19.41
C SER A 12 -13.14 -4.39 -19.03
N PRO A 13 -12.61 -5.16 -20.01
CA PRO A 13 -11.59 -6.18 -19.73
C PRO A 13 -10.38 -5.65 -18.95
N SER A 14 -9.96 -4.40 -19.23
CA SER A 14 -8.88 -3.74 -18.49
C SER A 14 -9.21 -3.55 -17.00
N LEU A 15 -10.46 -3.17 -16.67
CA LEU A 15 -10.88 -3.06 -15.27
C LEU A 15 -10.99 -4.44 -14.64
N LYS A 16 -11.54 -5.42 -15.35
CA LYS A 16 -11.64 -6.81 -14.87
C LYS A 16 -10.28 -7.37 -14.47
N THR A 17 -9.27 -7.20 -15.33
CA THR A 17 -7.90 -7.64 -15.06
C THR A 17 -7.21 -6.82 -13.96
N ALA A 18 -7.29 -5.49 -13.99
CA ALA A 18 -6.62 -4.64 -13.01
C ALA A 18 -7.13 -4.88 -11.58
N TYR A 19 -8.43 -5.16 -11.44
CA TYR A 19 -9.08 -5.37 -10.15
C TYR A 19 -9.32 -6.86 -9.82
N GLN A 20 -8.77 -7.78 -10.62
CA GLN A 20 -8.81 -9.23 -10.38
C GLN A 20 -10.23 -9.75 -10.12
N LEU A 21 -11.20 -9.28 -10.91
CA LEU A 21 -12.63 -9.53 -10.66
C LEU A 21 -13.01 -11.01 -10.75
N GLU A 22 -12.19 -11.83 -11.42
CA GLU A 22 -12.34 -13.28 -11.44
C GLU A 22 -12.40 -13.90 -10.04
N SER A 23 -11.79 -13.25 -9.04
CA SER A 23 -11.82 -13.67 -7.64
C SER A 23 -13.23 -13.61 -7.03
N PHE A 24 -14.13 -12.80 -7.59
CA PHE A 24 -15.46 -12.54 -7.05
C PHE A 24 -16.60 -13.18 -7.86
N ASN A 25 -16.33 -13.63 -9.09
CA ASN A 25 -17.36 -14.17 -10.01
C ASN A 25 -18.21 -15.32 -9.44
N ALA A 26 -17.66 -16.10 -8.50
CA ALA A 26 -18.39 -17.20 -7.86
C ALA A 26 -19.35 -16.74 -6.75
N VAL A 27 -19.20 -15.50 -6.28
CA VAL A 27 -19.90 -14.95 -5.12
C VAL A 27 -20.83 -13.81 -5.53
N LEU A 28 -20.46 -13.01 -6.53
CA LEU A 28 -21.09 -11.73 -6.78
C LEU A 28 -21.25 -11.46 -8.29
N SER A 29 -22.40 -10.91 -8.70
CA SER A 29 -22.63 -10.38 -10.04
C SER A 29 -22.00 -8.99 -10.21
N ASP A 30 -21.64 -8.63 -11.44
CA ASP A 30 -21.01 -7.33 -11.76
C ASP A 30 -21.87 -6.13 -11.29
N GLU A 31 -23.21 -6.25 -11.29
CA GLU A 31 -24.14 -5.19 -10.85
C GLU A 31 -23.98 -4.81 -9.36
N LYS A 32 -23.34 -5.65 -8.56
CA LYS A 32 -23.08 -5.40 -7.14
C LYS A 32 -21.67 -4.86 -6.89
N ILE A 33 -20.89 -4.60 -7.95
CA ILE A 33 -19.51 -4.13 -7.90
C ILE A 33 -19.42 -2.67 -8.39
N CYS A 34 -18.74 -1.84 -7.60
CA CYS A 34 -18.38 -0.48 -7.98
C CYS A 34 -16.87 -0.29 -7.88
N ILE A 35 -16.24 0.21 -8.94
CA ILE A 35 -14.82 0.55 -8.96
C ILE A 35 -14.67 2.07 -8.89
N ILE A 36 -13.88 2.54 -7.93
CA ILE A 36 -13.57 3.94 -7.73
C ILE A 36 -12.15 4.21 -8.24
N GLU A 37 -12.04 5.19 -9.14
CA GLU A 37 -10.77 5.68 -9.65
C GLU A 37 -10.65 7.20 -9.52
N ARG A 38 -9.39 7.69 -9.51
CA ARG A 38 -9.05 9.11 -9.70
C ARG A 38 -9.84 10.07 -8.82
N LEU A 39 -9.84 9.83 -7.50
CA LEU A 39 -10.25 10.84 -6.54
C LEU A 39 -9.18 11.94 -6.52
N MET A 40 -9.55 13.11 -7.04
CA MET A 40 -8.70 14.30 -7.05
C MET A 40 -9.47 15.43 -6.40
N ILE A 41 -8.79 16.16 -5.51
CA ILE A 41 -9.30 17.38 -4.89
C ILE A 41 -8.43 18.52 -5.38
N ASP A 42 -9.10 19.54 -5.91
CA ASP A 42 -8.47 20.78 -6.33
C ASP A 42 -7.66 21.36 -5.17
N GLU A 43 -6.49 21.91 -5.47
CA GLU A 43 -5.53 22.34 -4.46
C GLU A 43 -6.10 23.35 -3.46
N ASN A 44 -7.03 24.20 -3.90
CA ASN A 44 -7.67 25.22 -3.07
C ASN A 44 -8.60 24.62 -2.00
N TYR A 45 -9.03 23.37 -2.19
CA TYR A 45 -9.97 22.67 -1.30
C TYR A 45 -9.30 21.53 -0.53
N ARG A 46 -8.00 21.30 -0.71
CA ARG A 46 -7.26 20.29 0.06
C ARG A 46 -7.21 20.69 1.53
N GLY A 47 -7.52 19.73 2.41
CA GLY A 47 -7.62 19.97 3.86
C GLY A 47 -8.97 20.53 4.33
N SER A 48 -9.88 20.84 3.39
CA SER A 48 -11.28 21.15 3.72
C SER A 48 -12.14 19.89 3.85
N ALA A 49 -13.44 20.08 4.13
CA ALA A 49 -14.42 19.00 4.21
C ALA A 49 -14.76 18.35 2.85
N THR A 50 -14.33 18.92 1.72
CA THR A 50 -14.69 18.45 0.37
C THR A 50 -14.38 16.96 0.14
N ALA A 51 -13.30 16.44 0.72
CA ALA A 51 -13.01 15.00 0.64
C ALA A 51 -14.13 14.15 1.27
N LEU A 52 -14.61 14.56 2.44
CA LEU A 52 -15.65 13.88 3.20
C LEU A 52 -17.00 13.99 2.49
N GLU A 53 -17.30 15.14 1.89
CA GLU A 53 -18.50 15.35 1.08
C GLU A 53 -18.51 14.38 -0.12
N ILE A 54 -17.39 14.26 -0.84
CA ILE A 54 -17.26 13.30 -1.95
C ILE A 54 -17.43 11.85 -1.46
N TYR A 55 -16.85 11.51 -0.31
CA TYR A 55 -17.03 10.18 0.30
C TYR A 55 -18.48 9.90 0.66
N GLN A 56 -19.19 10.90 1.17
CA GLN A 56 -20.59 10.78 1.53
C GLN A 56 -21.47 10.55 0.29
N GLU A 57 -21.23 11.29 -0.79
CA GLU A 57 -21.92 11.06 -2.07
C GLU A 57 -21.63 9.66 -2.64
N ALA A 58 -20.38 9.20 -2.56
CA ALA A 58 -20.04 7.83 -2.95
C ALA A 58 -20.78 6.78 -2.12
N TRP A 59 -20.90 7.02 -0.80
CA TRP A 59 -21.66 6.15 0.09
C TRP A 59 -23.14 6.09 -0.28
N PHE A 60 -23.77 7.24 -0.56
CA PHE A 60 -25.18 7.26 -0.97
C PHE A 60 -25.40 6.49 -2.28
N PHE A 61 -24.52 6.67 -3.26
CA PHE A 61 -24.56 5.88 -4.49
C PHE A 61 -24.50 4.37 -4.20
N VAL A 62 -23.58 3.94 -3.34
CA VAL A 62 -23.40 2.53 -2.96
C VAL A 62 -24.67 1.95 -2.32
N VAL A 63 -25.32 2.72 -1.43
CA VAL A 63 -26.55 2.28 -0.75
C VAL A 63 -27.76 2.27 -1.69
N GLU A 64 -27.88 3.26 -2.58
CA GLU A 64 -28.99 3.39 -3.53
C GLU A 64 -28.99 2.25 -4.55
N HIS A 65 -27.81 1.81 -4.98
CA HIS A 65 -27.63 0.79 -6.02
C HIS A 65 -27.37 -0.62 -5.44
N ASP A 66 -27.52 -0.79 -4.12
CA ASP A 66 -27.28 -2.04 -3.40
C ASP A 66 -25.90 -2.67 -3.73
N VAL A 67 -24.87 -1.84 -3.86
CA VAL A 67 -23.50 -2.28 -4.13
C VAL A 67 -22.94 -2.97 -2.89
N GLU A 68 -22.42 -4.19 -3.05
CA GLU A 68 -21.84 -4.98 -1.94
C GLU A 68 -20.32 -4.97 -1.92
N LEU A 69 -19.69 -4.58 -3.04
CA LEU A 69 -18.23 -4.55 -3.18
C LEU A 69 -17.78 -3.27 -3.86
N VAL A 70 -16.99 -2.48 -3.13
CA VAL A 70 -16.34 -1.28 -3.68
C VAL A 70 -14.84 -1.53 -3.80
N LEU A 71 -14.26 -1.30 -4.98
CA LEU A 71 -12.86 -1.56 -5.26
C LEU A 71 -12.12 -0.28 -5.63
N LEU A 72 -10.87 -0.14 -5.19
CA LEU A 72 -9.97 0.92 -5.63
C LEU A 72 -8.52 0.43 -5.66
N SER A 73 -7.65 1.18 -6.31
CA SER A 73 -6.21 0.92 -6.31
C SER A 73 -5.50 2.02 -5.52
N SER A 74 -4.78 1.62 -4.49
CA SER A 74 -4.08 2.53 -3.58
C SER A 74 -2.59 2.56 -3.89
N GLU A 75 -2.03 3.75 -4.00
CA GLU A 75 -0.59 3.92 -3.83
C GLU A 75 -0.16 3.57 -2.39
N PRO A 76 1.06 3.06 -2.17
CA PRO A 76 1.51 2.62 -0.85
C PRO A 76 1.37 3.66 0.26
N HIS A 77 1.61 4.94 -0.03
CA HIS A 77 1.52 6.02 0.96
C HIS A 77 0.09 6.41 1.36
N LEU A 78 -0.94 5.92 0.64
CA LEU A 78 -2.35 6.19 0.94
C LEU A 78 -3.05 5.03 1.65
N ILE A 79 -2.41 3.86 1.78
CA ILE A 79 -3.02 2.65 2.35
C ILE A 79 -3.64 2.94 3.72
N ASN A 80 -2.90 3.57 4.64
CA ASN A 80 -3.42 3.92 5.97
C ASN A 80 -4.65 4.84 5.96
N SER A 81 -4.80 5.69 4.93
CA SER A 81 -5.98 6.54 4.79
C SER A 81 -7.19 5.69 4.39
N TYR A 82 -7.03 4.79 3.43
CA TYR A 82 -8.10 3.87 3.02
C TYR A 82 -8.45 2.83 4.09
N LEU A 83 -7.46 2.31 4.84
CA LEU A 83 -7.71 1.43 5.98
C LEU A 83 -8.61 2.10 7.03
N ARG A 84 -8.42 3.40 7.29
CA ARG A 84 -9.28 4.17 8.20
C ARG A 84 -10.69 4.38 7.68
N LEU A 85 -10.87 4.39 6.36
CA LEU A 85 -12.20 4.40 5.76
C LEU A 85 -12.88 3.03 5.85
N GLY A 86 -12.15 1.94 6.10
CA GLY A 86 -12.67 0.57 6.16
C GLY A 86 -12.32 -0.29 4.95
N PHE A 87 -11.48 0.22 4.04
CA PHE A 87 -10.93 -0.60 2.97
C PHE A 87 -9.91 -1.58 3.52
N ARG A 88 -9.67 -2.66 2.78
CA ARG A 88 -8.67 -3.68 3.08
C ARG A 88 -7.94 -4.11 1.80
N PRO A 89 -6.63 -4.39 1.87
CA PRO A 89 -5.94 -4.98 0.74
C PRO A 89 -6.54 -6.33 0.35
N PHE A 90 -6.56 -6.63 -0.94
CA PHE A 90 -6.90 -7.95 -1.46
C PHE A 90 -6.06 -8.24 -2.71
N GLY A 91 -5.95 -9.51 -3.08
CA GLY A 91 -5.28 -9.91 -4.31
C GLY A 91 -3.80 -9.52 -4.41
N ARG A 92 -3.26 -9.67 -5.63
CA ARG A 92 -1.87 -9.34 -5.96
C ARG A 92 -1.71 -7.86 -6.26
N THR A 93 -0.57 -7.28 -5.88
CA THR A 93 -0.18 -5.97 -6.37
C THR A 93 0.04 -5.97 -7.87
N TYR A 94 -0.05 -4.79 -8.48
CA TYR A 94 0.27 -4.64 -9.90
C TYR A 94 0.81 -3.23 -10.18
N THR A 95 1.31 -3.03 -11.39
CA THR A 95 1.84 -1.74 -11.83
C THR A 95 0.78 -0.98 -12.63
N TYR A 96 0.35 0.16 -12.13
CA TYR A 96 -0.57 1.05 -12.85
C TYR A 96 0.22 2.05 -13.71
N PRO A 97 -0.09 2.19 -15.02
CA PRO A 97 0.61 3.11 -15.91
C PRO A 97 0.67 4.55 -15.39
N GLY A 98 1.87 5.12 -15.29
CA GLY A 98 2.10 6.49 -14.81
C GLY A 98 2.10 6.66 -13.29
N ILE A 99 1.58 5.70 -12.52
CA ILE A 99 1.55 5.73 -11.05
C ILE A 99 2.61 4.80 -10.44
N GLY A 100 2.80 3.61 -11.02
CA GLY A 100 3.71 2.59 -10.49
C GLY A 100 2.97 1.54 -9.66
N LEU A 101 3.65 1.00 -8.64
CA LEU A 101 3.10 -0.02 -7.75
C LEU A 101 1.81 0.45 -7.07
N VAL A 102 0.73 -0.30 -7.26
CA VAL A 102 -0.53 -0.08 -6.56
C VAL A 102 -1.01 -1.35 -5.87
N VAL A 103 -1.75 -1.13 -4.79
CA VAL A 103 -2.35 -2.18 -3.97
C VAL A 103 -3.85 -2.19 -4.22
N PRO A 104 -4.43 -3.31 -4.69
CA PRO A 104 -5.87 -3.44 -4.79
C PRO A 104 -6.48 -3.41 -3.39
N MET A 105 -7.49 -2.56 -3.21
CA MET A 105 -8.20 -2.40 -1.95
C MET A 105 -9.70 -2.63 -2.19
N MET A 106 -10.33 -3.32 -1.25
CA MET A 106 -11.77 -3.57 -1.26
C MET A 106 -12.43 -2.98 -0.02
N PHE A 107 -13.65 -2.50 -0.19
CA PHE A 107 -14.52 -2.00 0.86
C PHE A 107 -15.84 -2.75 0.81
N LEU A 108 -16.28 -3.18 1.99
CA LEU A 108 -17.49 -3.97 2.19
C LEU A 108 -18.50 -3.13 2.98
N PRO A 109 -19.50 -2.53 2.31
CA PRO A 109 -20.46 -1.65 2.97
C PRO A 109 -21.25 -2.35 4.09
N GLY A 110 -21.52 -3.65 3.92
CA GLY A 110 -22.21 -4.49 4.91
C GLY A 110 -21.38 -4.96 6.09
N ASP A 111 -20.07 -4.74 6.12
CA ASP A 111 -19.19 -5.17 7.22
C ASP A 111 -19.17 -4.15 8.37
N HIS A 112 -20.33 -3.96 9.00
CA HIS A 112 -20.54 -2.94 10.03
C HIS A 112 -19.67 -3.13 11.27
N GLU A 113 -19.38 -4.39 11.64
CA GLU A 113 -18.46 -4.71 12.73
C GLU A 113 -17.07 -4.11 12.44
N HIS A 114 -16.55 -4.33 11.24
CA HIS A 114 -15.26 -3.76 10.86
C HIS A 114 -15.27 -2.25 10.79
N LEU A 115 -16.28 -1.64 10.15
CA LEU A 115 -16.39 -0.19 10.05
C LEU A 115 -16.37 0.47 11.43
N SER A 116 -17.06 -0.14 12.40
CA SER A 116 -17.06 0.28 13.80
C SER A 116 -15.67 0.10 14.45
N LYS A 117 -15.03 -1.06 14.25
CA LYS A 117 -13.71 -1.38 14.80
C LYS A 117 -12.63 -0.41 14.35
N VAL A 118 -12.62 -0.02 13.07
CA VAL A 118 -11.64 0.94 12.53
C VAL A 118 -12.04 2.40 12.73
N ARG A 119 -13.21 2.66 13.34
CA ARG A 119 -13.79 3.99 13.53
C ARG A 119 -13.94 4.74 12.20
N SER A 120 -14.44 4.03 11.19
CA SER A 120 -14.69 4.60 9.88
C SER A 120 -15.72 5.73 9.97
N PRO A 121 -15.55 6.85 9.24
CA PRO A 121 -16.60 7.86 9.16
C PRO A 121 -17.93 7.30 8.62
N PHE A 122 -17.89 6.24 7.81
CA PHE A 122 -19.08 5.58 7.28
C PHE A 122 -19.86 4.81 8.34
N SER A 123 -19.27 4.47 9.50
CA SER A 123 -20.00 3.78 10.56
C SER A 123 -21.18 4.59 11.11
N MET A 124 -21.15 5.92 10.93
CA MET A 124 -22.25 6.83 11.31
C MET A 124 -23.33 6.93 10.23
N LEU A 125 -23.05 6.49 9.00
CA LEU A 125 -23.98 6.54 7.87
C LEU A 125 -24.74 5.22 7.66
N VAL A 126 -24.28 4.14 8.31
CA VAL A 126 -24.94 2.83 8.31
C VAL A 126 -26.27 2.92 9.04
N LYS A 127 -27.36 2.52 8.38
CA LYS A 127 -28.65 2.32 9.04
C LYS A 127 -28.89 0.83 9.31
N GLN A 128 -29.63 0.52 10.38
CA GLN A 128 -29.94 -0.88 10.73
C GLN A 128 -30.70 -1.63 9.63
N GLU A 129 -31.50 -0.91 8.83
CA GLU A 129 -32.23 -1.45 7.68
C GLU A 129 -31.32 -1.88 6.52
N ASP A 130 -30.12 -1.29 6.41
CA ASP A 130 -29.17 -1.63 5.34
C ASP A 130 -28.48 -2.98 5.61
N ALA A 131 -28.38 -3.41 6.87
CA ALA A 131 -27.71 -4.65 7.25
C ALA A 131 -28.37 -5.91 6.65
N ILE A 132 -29.67 -5.86 6.36
CA ILE A 132 -30.42 -6.98 5.75
C ILE A 132 -30.15 -7.08 4.25
N LYS A 133 -29.65 -6.01 3.61
CA LYS A 133 -29.45 -5.96 2.15
C LYS A 133 -28.18 -6.69 1.69
N TYR A 134 -27.12 -6.68 2.50
CA TYR A 134 -25.82 -7.21 2.12
C TYR A 134 -25.72 -8.72 2.39
N GLN A 135 -25.88 -9.53 1.35
CA GLN A 135 -25.96 -10.99 1.46
C GLN A 135 -24.59 -11.68 1.39
N HIS A 136 -23.58 -11.02 0.81
CA HIS A 136 -22.32 -11.65 0.44
C HIS A 136 -21.13 -11.28 1.34
N THR A 137 -21.36 -10.47 2.38
CA THR A 137 -20.31 -9.91 3.25
C THR A 137 -19.32 -10.95 3.78
N GLU A 138 -19.81 -12.08 4.29
CA GLU A 138 -18.97 -13.14 4.86
C GLU A 138 -18.08 -13.83 3.81
N SER A 139 -18.66 -14.17 2.66
CA SER A 139 -17.93 -14.78 1.54
C SER A 139 -16.88 -13.83 0.98
N LEU A 140 -17.20 -12.55 0.84
CA LEU A 140 -16.26 -11.52 0.39
C LEU A 140 -15.12 -11.31 1.39
N ARG A 141 -15.41 -11.32 2.71
CA ARG A 141 -14.39 -11.20 3.76
C ARG A 141 -13.37 -12.34 3.71
N ALA A 142 -13.80 -13.55 3.38
CA ALA A 142 -12.89 -14.71 3.24
C ALA A 142 -11.89 -14.54 2.07
N ILE A 143 -12.30 -13.88 0.98
CA ILE A 143 -11.43 -13.57 -0.15
C ILE A 143 -10.34 -12.57 0.26
N THR A 144 -10.70 -11.53 1.02
CA THR A 144 -9.72 -10.55 1.53
C THR A 144 -8.59 -11.22 2.30
N VAL A 145 -8.93 -12.13 3.21
CA VAL A 145 -7.97 -12.77 4.11
C VAL A 145 -7.04 -13.72 3.36
N SER A 146 -7.56 -14.46 2.38
CA SER A 146 -6.81 -15.50 1.68
C SER A 146 -5.87 -14.98 0.59
N THR A 147 -6.10 -13.78 0.05
CA THR A 147 -5.42 -13.30 -1.16
C THR A 147 -4.54 -12.06 -0.97
N ALA A 148 -4.56 -11.43 0.21
CA ALA A 148 -3.87 -10.16 0.43
C ALA A 148 -2.34 -10.28 0.29
N SER A 149 -1.78 -9.64 -0.74
CA SER A 149 -0.34 -9.47 -0.92
C SER A 149 0.29 -8.44 0.05
N VAL A 150 -0.54 -7.65 0.72
CA VAL A 150 -0.12 -6.58 1.61
C VAL A 150 -0.54 -6.85 3.05
N VAL A 151 0.44 -6.78 3.93
CA VAL A 151 0.27 -6.91 5.37
C VAL A 151 0.51 -5.53 5.99
N ALA A 152 -0.55 -4.90 6.50
CA ALA A 152 -0.43 -3.67 7.27
C ALA A 152 -0.16 -3.99 8.74
N LYS A 153 0.75 -3.26 9.40
CA LYS A 153 1.04 -3.47 10.82
C LYS A 153 -0.22 -3.40 11.70
N SER A 154 -1.15 -2.51 11.36
CA SER A 154 -2.41 -2.31 12.08
C SER A 154 -3.38 -3.49 12.01
N LEU A 155 -3.20 -4.40 11.04
CA LEU A 155 -4.05 -5.56 10.81
C LEU A 155 -3.39 -6.88 11.23
N ALA A 156 -2.08 -6.88 11.43
CA ALA A 156 -1.29 -8.08 11.70
C ALA A 156 -1.02 -8.30 13.19
N GLU A 157 -0.92 -9.56 13.58
CA GLU A 157 -0.42 -9.92 14.91
C GLU A 157 0.99 -9.38 15.13
N LYS A 158 1.26 -8.93 16.36
CA LYS A 158 2.46 -8.14 16.65
C LYS A 158 3.73 -8.91 16.31
N THR A 159 3.80 -10.16 16.75
CA THR A 159 4.97 -11.04 16.64
C THR A 159 5.25 -11.43 15.19
N ASP A 160 4.22 -11.81 14.42
CA ASP A 160 4.36 -12.25 13.03
C ASP A 160 4.89 -11.14 12.12
N TYR A 161 4.40 -9.91 12.35
CA TYR A 161 4.87 -8.76 11.60
C TYR A 161 6.34 -8.45 11.88
N LEU A 162 6.77 -8.52 13.15
CA LEU A 162 8.16 -8.24 13.51
C LEU A 162 9.11 -9.29 12.96
N ASN A 163 8.73 -10.57 13.03
CA ASN A 163 9.52 -11.65 12.44
C ASN A 163 9.66 -11.49 10.91
N SER A 164 8.66 -10.89 10.26
CA SER A 164 8.71 -10.59 8.82
C SER A 164 9.67 -9.44 8.47
N VAL A 165 9.89 -8.49 9.39
CA VAL A 165 10.80 -7.34 9.18
C VAL A 165 12.22 -7.64 9.65
N LEU A 166 12.34 -8.36 10.77
CA LEU A 166 13.61 -8.76 11.39
C LEU A 166 13.70 -10.30 11.44
N PRO A 167 13.83 -10.97 10.29
CA PRO A 167 14.00 -12.41 10.28
C PRO A 167 15.26 -12.78 11.07
N VAL A 168 15.08 -13.65 12.06
CA VAL A 168 16.09 -14.09 13.05
C VAL A 168 17.36 -14.65 12.37
N ASP A 169 17.25 -15.11 11.12
CA ASP A 169 18.32 -15.77 10.37
C ASP A 169 19.03 -14.87 9.32
N GLN A 170 18.74 -13.56 9.23
CA GLN A 170 19.56 -12.65 8.43
C GLN A 170 20.83 -12.19 9.16
N VAL A 171 21.53 -13.16 9.76
CA VAL A 171 22.90 -13.04 10.25
C VAL A 171 23.78 -12.58 9.07
N ASN A 172 24.13 -11.30 9.06
CA ASN A 172 25.34 -10.70 8.48
C ASN A 172 26.15 -11.53 7.48
N THR A 173 25.64 -11.81 6.28
CA THR A 173 26.47 -12.38 5.20
C THR A 173 27.03 -11.31 4.26
N ASN A 174 26.47 -10.10 4.23
CA ASN A 174 27.01 -8.99 3.45
C ASN A 174 27.43 -7.82 4.36
N GLN A 175 28.55 -7.16 4.02
CA GLN A 175 29.07 -6.00 4.76
C GLN A 175 28.32 -4.70 4.41
N ARG A 176 27.10 -4.81 3.87
CA ARG A 176 26.33 -3.65 3.39
C ARG A 176 25.62 -2.97 4.56
N PRO A 177 25.64 -1.63 4.66
CA PRO A 177 24.88 -0.92 5.69
C PRO A 177 23.38 -1.21 5.54
N LYS A 178 22.73 -1.61 6.64
CA LYS A 178 21.28 -1.84 6.68
C LYS A 178 20.58 -0.72 7.43
N ILE A 179 19.33 -0.46 7.07
CA ILE A 179 18.57 0.66 7.62
C ILE A 179 18.32 0.54 9.14
N PHE A 180 18.17 -0.69 9.64
CA PHE A 180 17.89 -0.98 11.05
C PHE A 180 19.12 -1.30 11.90
N ASP A 181 20.34 -1.13 11.35
CA ASP A 181 21.57 -1.40 12.08
C ASP A 181 21.65 -0.57 13.36
N ASN A 182 21.96 -1.23 14.49
CA ASN A 182 22.10 -0.62 15.82
C ASN A 182 20.85 0.11 16.32
N ILE A 183 19.66 -0.32 15.89
CA ILE A 183 18.37 0.15 16.41
C ILE A 183 17.75 -0.96 17.25
N ASP A 184 17.33 -0.62 18.47
CA ASP A 184 16.70 -1.59 19.36
C ASP A 184 15.35 -2.05 18.80
N VAL A 185 14.98 -3.31 19.04
CA VAL A 185 13.71 -3.89 18.54
C VAL A 185 12.50 -3.04 18.95
N LYS A 186 12.51 -2.48 20.17
CA LYS A 186 11.44 -1.57 20.64
C LYS A 186 11.35 -0.28 19.82
N ASP A 187 12.46 0.25 19.35
CA ASP A 187 12.48 1.45 18.50
C ASP A 187 12.04 1.12 17.07
N ILE A 188 12.45 -0.04 16.55
CA ILE A 188 11.97 -0.56 15.26
C ILE A 188 10.45 -0.77 15.32
N GLU A 189 9.91 -1.36 16.38
CA GLU A 189 8.47 -1.50 16.58
C GLU A 189 7.71 -0.16 16.43
N ARG A 190 8.24 0.91 17.03
CA ARG A 190 7.63 2.25 16.98
C ARG A 190 7.70 2.87 15.60
N LEU A 191 8.77 2.61 14.87
CA LEU A 191 8.92 3.00 13.46
C LEU A 191 7.86 2.31 12.58
N LEU A 192 7.59 1.04 12.86
CA LEU A 192 6.72 0.20 12.04
C LEU A 192 5.21 0.45 12.21
N ASP A 193 4.76 1.26 13.17
CA ASP A 193 3.34 1.43 13.53
C ASP A 193 2.42 1.78 12.35
N LYS A 194 2.94 2.47 11.32
CA LYS A 194 2.21 2.88 10.12
C LYS A 194 2.79 2.29 8.83
N SER A 195 3.66 1.31 8.96
CA SER A 195 4.31 0.66 7.81
C SER A 195 3.46 -0.46 7.23
N HIS A 196 3.77 -0.80 5.98
CA HIS A 196 3.13 -1.88 5.23
C HIS A 196 4.20 -2.77 4.62
N ILE A 197 4.03 -4.08 4.75
CA ILE A 197 4.81 -5.06 4.01
C ILE A 197 4.03 -5.38 2.75
N ILE A 198 4.66 -5.19 1.60
CA ILE A 198 4.10 -5.43 0.28
C ILE A 198 4.87 -6.58 -0.35
N SER A 199 4.16 -7.64 -0.73
CA SER A 199 4.73 -8.79 -1.43
C SER A 199 4.65 -8.56 -2.94
N CYS A 200 5.77 -8.75 -3.63
CA CYS A 200 5.93 -8.58 -5.06
C CYS A 200 6.49 -9.88 -5.67
N VAL A 201 6.14 -10.15 -6.93
CA VAL A 201 6.66 -11.30 -7.69
C VAL A 201 7.67 -10.84 -8.75
N GLU A 202 8.39 -11.77 -9.38
CA GLU A 202 9.38 -11.42 -10.40
C GLU A 202 8.74 -10.56 -11.51
N GLY A 203 9.40 -9.47 -11.89
CA GLY A 203 8.93 -8.53 -12.91
C GLY A 203 8.05 -7.39 -12.39
N ASP A 204 7.58 -7.41 -11.14
CA ASP A 204 6.81 -6.30 -10.58
C ASP A 204 7.66 -5.02 -10.50
N HIS A 205 7.11 -3.89 -10.99
CA HIS A 205 7.74 -2.58 -10.84
C HIS A 205 7.38 -1.96 -9.50
N ILE A 206 8.33 -1.97 -8.56
CA ILE A 206 8.18 -1.38 -7.23
C ILE A 206 8.31 0.14 -7.31
N ILE A 207 9.21 0.64 -8.15
CA ILE A 207 9.39 2.06 -8.44
C ILE A 207 9.51 2.25 -9.95
N ALA A 208 8.78 3.21 -10.50
CA ALA A 208 8.92 3.65 -11.88
C ALA A 208 9.72 4.97 -11.95
N ALA A 209 10.65 5.07 -12.89
CA ALA A 209 11.41 6.30 -13.14
C ALA A 209 10.47 7.46 -13.52
N ASN A 210 10.90 8.69 -13.22
CA ASN A 210 10.18 9.96 -13.42
C ASN A 210 8.86 10.11 -12.63
N ASN A 211 8.44 9.11 -11.86
CA ASN A 211 7.30 9.24 -10.97
C ASN A 211 7.61 10.20 -9.80
N ALA A 212 6.59 10.89 -9.28
CA ALA A 212 6.72 11.91 -8.23
C ALA A 212 6.43 11.39 -6.81
N ALA A 213 6.05 10.11 -6.65
CA ALA A 213 5.74 9.53 -5.35
C ALA A 213 6.96 9.55 -4.43
N LYS A 214 6.73 9.87 -3.15
CA LYS A 214 7.76 10.08 -2.12
C LYS A 214 7.75 8.99 -1.06
N THR A 215 7.69 7.73 -1.48
CA THR A 215 7.78 6.57 -0.59
C THR A 215 9.17 5.96 -0.69
N MET A 216 9.83 5.71 0.43
CA MET A 216 11.01 4.84 0.46
C MET A 216 10.56 3.42 0.77
N PHE A 217 11.36 2.45 0.33
CA PHE A 217 11.11 1.06 0.69
C PHE A 217 12.37 0.42 1.26
N VAL A 218 12.18 -0.45 2.25
CA VAL A 218 13.22 -1.34 2.75
C VAL A 218 12.99 -2.72 2.16
N LEU A 219 14.00 -3.31 1.51
CA LEU A 219 13.90 -4.67 1.02
C LEU A 219 14.01 -5.65 2.20
N LEU A 220 13.01 -6.49 2.41
CA LEU A 220 12.96 -7.47 3.52
C LEU A 220 13.37 -8.87 3.06
N SER A 221 12.98 -9.27 1.86
CA SER A 221 13.31 -10.57 1.25
C SER A 221 13.37 -10.48 -0.27
N GLY A 222 14.00 -11.48 -0.91
CA GLY A 222 14.18 -11.52 -2.36
C GLY A 222 15.32 -10.63 -2.85
N MET A 223 15.35 -10.36 -4.15
CA MET A 223 16.29 -9.44 -4.78
C MET A 223 15.53 -8.48 -5.70
N VAL A 224 16.01 -7.24 -5.82
CA VAL A 224 15.46 -6.27 -6.79
C VAL A 224 16.59 -5.67 -7.61
N GLN A 225 16.28 -5.38 -8.86
CA GLN A 225 17.20 -4.76 -9.82
C GLN A 225 16.91 -3.27 -9.96
N VAL A 226 17.96 -2.46 -9.92
CA VAL A 226 17.92 -1.05 -10.30
C VAL A 226 18.17 -0.97 -11.79
N GLN A 227 17.22 -0.41 -12.53
CA GLN A 227 17.34 -0.24 -13.98
C GLN A 227 17.29 1.24 -14.34
N ARG A 228 18.14 1.66 -15.28
CA ARG A 228 18.00 2.98 -15.93
C ARG A 228 16.62 3.08 -16.60
N PRO A 229 16.14 4.30 -16.91
CA PRO A 229 14.96 4.45 -17.76
C PRO A 229 15.05 3.72 -19.11
N SER A 230 16.28 3.45 -19.61
CA SER A 230 16.54 2.64 -20.81
C SER A 230 16.37 1.13 -20.63
N GLY A 231 16.17 0.64 -19.40
CA GLY A 231 16.09 -0.79 -19.07
C GLY A 231 17.42 -1.45 -18.71
N GLU A 232 18.55 -0.75 -18.87
CA GLU A 232 19.87 -1.26 -18.49
C GLU A 232 19.97 -1.47 -16.97
N ILE A 233 20.35 -2.67 -16.54
CA ILE A 233 20.56 -3.01 -15.12
C ILE A 233 21.82 -2.31 -14.62
N GLN A 234 21.68 -1.50 -13.58
CA GLN A 234 22.79 -0.78 -12.93
C GLN A 234 23.29 -1.49 -11.68
N ALA A 235 22.39 -2.08 -10.89
CA ALA A 235 22.73 -2.67 -9.61
C ALA A 235 21.68 -3.70 -9.17
N ILE A 236 22.10 -4.59 -8.27
CA ILE A 236 21.21 -5.48 -7.50
C ILE A 236 21.19 -5.03 -6.05
N ILE A 237 19.99 -4.98 -5.48
CA ILE A 237 19.71 -4.61 -4.10
C ILE A 237 19.37 -5.85 -3.29
N PHE A 238 19.92 -5.94 -2.08
CA PHE A 238 19.76 -7.07 -1.18
C PHE A 238 18.95 -6.70 0.08
N PRO A 239 18.40 -7.71 0.80
CA PRO A 239 17.66 -7.47 2.02
C PRO A 239 18.41 -6.60 3.05
N GLY A 240 17.66 -5.69 3.69
CA GLY A 240 18.16 -4.67 4.61
C GLY A 240 18.49 -3.32 3.97
N GLU A 241 18.66 -3.29 2.64
CA GLU A 241 18.92 -2.05 1.89
C GLU A 241 17.65 -1.25 1.61
N VAL A 242 17.82 0.06 1.38
CA VAL A 242 16.74 1.00 1.07
C VAL A 242 16.72 1.33 -0.42
N ILE A 243 15.53 1.48 -0.99
CA ILE A 243 15.31 1.97 -2.36
C ILE A 243 14.39 3.19 -2.35
N GLY A 244 14.58 4.06 -3.32
CA GLY A 244 13.77 5.27 -3.49
C GLY A 244 14.17 6.43 -2.58
N GLU A 245 15.23 6.28 -1.81
CA GLU A 245 15.74 7.27 -0.85
C GLU A 245 16.22 8.56 -1.50
N ILE A 246 16.78 8.50 -2.71
CA ILE A 246 17.28 9.69 -3.42
C ILE A 246 16.13 10.66 -3.71
N ALA A 247 15.05 10.16 -4.32
CA ALA A 247 13.87 10.97 -4.63
C ALA A 247 13.19 11.51 -3.37
N PHE A 248 13.17 10.70 -2.31
CA PHE A 248 12.64 11.09 -1.02
C PHE A 248 13.44 12.24 -0.39
N LEU A 249 14.77 12.10 -0.29
CA LEU A 249 15.64 13.05 0.39
C LEU A 249 15.85 14.35 -0.39
N LEU A 250 16.00 14.25 -1.71
CA LEU A 250 16.28 15.40 -2.57
C LEU A 250 15.02 16.08 -3.10
N ASN A 251 13.84 15.49 -2.86
CA ASN A 251 12.56 15.99 -3.38
C ASN A 251 12.57 16.13 -4.92
N VAL A 252 13.10 15.11 -5.60
CA VAL A 252 13.20 15.03 -7.07
C VAL A 252 12.41 13.82 -7.60
N PRO A 253 12.03 13.79 -8.89
CA PRO A 253 11.45 12.60 -9.49
C PRO A 253 12.35 11.36 -9.37
N ARG A 254 11.75 10.16 -9.44
CA ARG A 254 12.51 8.89 -9.40
C ARG A 254 13.56 8.83 -10.50
N SER A 255 14.82 8.56 -10.13
CA SER A 255 15.96 8.52 -11.05
C SER A 255 16.07 7.22 -11.85
N ALA A 256 15.47 6.14 -11.36
CA ALA A 256 15.61 4.79 -11.90
C ALA A 256 14.33 3.97 -11.68
N ASN A 257 14.17 2.90 -12.45
CA ASN A 257 13.19 1.86 -12.19
C ASN A 257 13.74 0.90 -11.14
N ILE A 258 12.88 0.39 -10.27
CA ILE A 258 13.18 -0.71 -9.37
C ILE A 258 12.20 -1.84 -9.67
N VAL A 259 12.75 -2.99 -10.09
CA VAL A 259 11.95 -4.14 -10.52
C VAL A 259 12.30 -5.34 -9.65
N ALA A 260 11.30 -6.09 -9.23
CA ALA A 260 11.50 -7.36 -8.53
C ALA A 260 12.23 -8.35 -9.45
N ALA A 261 13.30 -8.97 -8.93
CA ALA A 261 14.12 -9.94 -9.65
C ALA A 261 13.86 -11.39 -9.20
N THR A 262 13.01 -11.60 -8.19
CA THR A 262 12.60 -12.92 -7.68
C THR A 262 11.14 -12.91 -7.24
N ASP A 263 10.52 -14.09 -7.14
CA ASP A 263 9.09 -14.25 -6.77
C ASP A 263 8.76 -13.99 -5.30
N ASN A 264 9.77 -13.90 -4.43
CA ASN A 264 9.61 -13.78 -2.98
C ASN A 264 10.02 -12.40 -2.46
N VAL A 265 9.89 -11.36 -3.29
CA VAL A 265 10.25 -10.00 -2.90
C VAL A 265 9.24 -9.47 -1.89
N LYS A 266 9.73 -8.98 -0.76
CA LYS A 266 8.92 -8.24 0.21
C LYS A 266 9.57 -6.90 0.49
N VAL A 267 8.78 -5.84 0.41
CA VAL A 267 9.23 -4.48 0.69
C VAL A 267 8.41 -3.86 1.81
N LEU A 268 9.10 -3.17 2.72
CA LEU A 268 8.47 -2.35 3.75
C LEU A 268 8.34 -0.91 3.24
N SER A 269 7.13 -0.37 3.16
CA SER A 269 6.92 1.03 2.80
C SER A 269 7.13 1.98 3.98
N LEU A 270 7.93 3.02 3.78
CA LEU A 270 8.11 4.15 4.69
C LEU A 270 7.79 5.45 3.94
N ASP A 271 6.76 6.15 4.40
CA ASP A 271 6.29 7.40 3.78
C ASP A 271 6.81 8.65 4.50
N ASP A 272 6.62 9.80 3.85
CA ASP A 272 7.03 11.11 4.36
C ASP A 272 6.35 11.46 5.68
N ALA A 273 5.07 11.10 5.83
CA ALA A 273 4.33 11.33 7.07
C ALA A 273 4.96 10.55 8.24
N SER A 274 5.38 9.31 8.01
CA SER A 274 6.05 8.48 9.02
C SER A 274 7.42 9.04 9.39
N MET A 275 8.23 9.42 8.40
CA MET A 275 9.55 10.02 8.65
C MET A 275 9.44 11.38 9.35
N THR A 276 8.53 12.25 8.92
CA THR A 276 8.26 13.54 9.55
C THR A 276 7.81 13.37 10.99
N ARG A 277 6.94 12.38 11.27
CA ARG A 277 6.53 12.04 12.64
C ARG A 277 7.72 11.65 13.51
N LEU A 278 8.62 10.79 13.02
CA LEU A 278 9.81 10.39 13.77
C LEU A 278 10.75 11.56 14.03
N LEU A 279 11.00 12.39 13.02
CA LEU A 279 11.85 13.58 13.18
C LEU A 279 11.28 14.53 14.24
N LYS A 280 9.96 14.67 14.30
CA LYS A 280 9.28 15.57 15.24
C LYS A 280 9.16 15.01 16.66
N TYR A 281 8.87 13.72 16.80
CA TYR A 281 8.50 13.13 18.10
C TYR A 281 9.52 12.12 18.65
N ASP A 282 10.43 11.62 17.82
CA ASP A 282 11.38 10.55 18.14
C ASP A 282 12.78 10.78 17.51
N ALA A 283 13.35 11.95 17.78
CA ALA A 283 14.65 12.38 17.25
C ALA A 283 15.80 11.35 17.42
N PRO A 284 15.93 10.61 18.55
CA PRO A 284 16.95 9.57 18.68
C PRO A 284 16.81 8.41 17.68
N ILE A 285 15.57 8.01 17.36
CA ILE A 285 15.33 6.95 16.37
C ILE A 285 15.59 7.51 14.97
N ALA A 286 15.09 8.71 14.69
CA ALA A 286 15.27 9.37 13.40
C ALA A 286 16.75 9.58 13.06
N SER A 287 17.58 9.96 14.02
CA SER A 287 19.03 10.16 13.79
C SER A 287 19.75 8.86 13.44
N LYS A 288 19.41 7.74 14.08
CA LYS A 288 19.94 6.41 13.73
C LYS A 288 19.56 6.01 12.30
N ILE A 289 18.27 6.18 11.94
CA ILE A 289 17.78 5.88 10.58
C ILE A 289 18.48 6.74 9.53
N LEU A 290 18.55 8.06 9.75
CA LEU A 290 19.24 8.98 8.83
C LEU A 290 20.72 8.66 8.71
N MET A 291 21.40 8.34 9.82
CA MET A 291 22.80 7.91 9.80
C MET A 291 22.99 6.63 8.97
N ASN A 292 22.09 5.66 9.11
CA ASN A 292 22.14 4.42 8.32
C ASN A 292 21.85 4.66 6.83
N LEU A 293 20.95 5.59 6.49
CA LEU A 293 20.76 6.04 5.10
C LEU A 293 22.02 6.68 4.53
N CYS A 294 22.67 7.58 5.28
CA CYS A 294 23.94 8.21 4.86
C CYS A 294 25.03 7.17 4.60
N LYS A 295 25.17 6.17 5.49
CA LYS A 295 26.10 5.05 5.29
C LYS A 295 25.78 4.25 4.03
N ALA A 296 24.52 3.90 3.81
CA ALA A 296 24.09 3.14 2.64
C ALA A 296 24.36 3.90 1.33
N LEU A 297 24.03 5.19 1.28
CA LEU A 297 24.33 6.05 0.12
C LEU A 297 25.84 6.18 -0.12
N SER A 298 26.61 6.41 0.94
CA SER A 298 28.08 6.52 0.83
C SER A 298 28.71 5.22 0.33
N TYR A 299 28.23 4.08 0.82
CA TYR A 299 28.65 2.76 0.37
C TYR A 299 28.35 2.56 -1.13
N ARG A 300 27.16 2.94 -1.60
CA ARG A 300 26.80 2.84 -3.03
C ARG A 300 27.70 3.70 -3.91
N VAL A 301 28.04 4.92 -3.50
CA VAL A 301 28.92 5.79 -4.29
C VAL A 301 30.33 5.23 -4.43
N ILE A 302 30.85 4.55 -3.40
CA ILE A 302 32.20 3.96 -3.43
C ILE A 302 32.25 2.68 -4.28
N ASN A 303 31.15 1.93 -4.35
CA ASN A 303 31.11 0.58 -4.95
C ASN A 303 30.32 0.50 -6.27
N ASN A 304 29.83 1.62 -6.81
CA ASN A 304 29.16 1.71 -8.12
C ASN A 304 30.07 2.33 -9.19
#